data_AF-A0A1W9VMM4-F1
#
_entry.id   AF-A0A1W9VMM4-F1
#
_cell.length_a   1.000
_cell.length_b   1.000
_cell.length_c   1.000
_cell.angle_alpha   90.00
_cell.angle_beta   90.00
_cell.angle_gamma   90.00
#
_symmetry.space_group_name_H-M   'P 1'
#
loop_
_entity.id
_entity.type
_entity.pdbx_description
1 polymer ?
#
loop_
_entity_poly.entity_id
_entity_poly.type
_entity_poly.pdbx_seq_one_letter_code
_entity_poly.pdbx_strand_id
1 'polypeptide(L)'
;MLKAKALVSYGDILIDDSNKVMLKRSGMELDLGGIAKGYASSKVKEYLVELGVESAIINLGGNIDLIGSKPKGVGWRVGIQHPREDRGKYIGILELNDKSLVSSGDYERFFIEDGIRYHHILDVKSGFPRNGEIISASIIGSSSIEGE
;
A
#
# COMPACT_ATOMS: atom_id res chain seq x y z
N MET A 1 4.98 13.25 -20.71
CA MET A 1 5.31 11.86 -20.30
C MET A 1 6.66 11.35 -20.80
N LEU A 2 6.99 11.36 -22.10
CA LEU A 2 8.25 10.77 -22.60
C LEU A 2 9.53 11.34 -21.96
N LYS A 3 9.57 12.66 -21.67
CA LYS A 3 10.70 13.29 -20.96
C LYS A 3 10.82 12.85 -19.50
N ALA A 4 9.71 12.65 -18.80
CA ALA A 4 9.70 12.25 -17.40
C ALA A 4 10.20 10.80 -17.22
N LYS A 5 9.91 9.90 -18.16
CA LYS A 5 10.40 8.51 -18.11
C LYS A 5 11.92 8.40 -18.10
N ALA A 6 12.62 9.34 -18.74
CA ALA A 6 14.08 9.41 -18.70
C ALA A 6 14.64 9.72 -17.30
N LEU A 7 13.79 10.12 -16.35
CA LEU A 7 14.14 10.42 -14.96
C LEU A 7 13.68 9.31 -13.99
N VAL A 8 13.03 8.24 -14.46
CA VAL A 8 12.55 7.15 -13.61
C VAL A 8 13.52 5.97 -13.68
N SER A 9 14.40 5.86 -12.67
CA SER A 9 15.38 4.77 -12.57
C SER A 9 15.81 4.61 -11.11
N TYR A 10 15.41 3.51 -10.46
CA TYR A 10 15.80 3.26 -9.06
C TYR A 10 17.31 3.00 -8.92
N GLY A 11 17.98 2.50 -9.96
CA GLY A 11 19.43 2.28 -9.97
C GLY A 11 20.26 3.57 -9.98
N ASP A 12 19.61 4.73 -10.16
CA ASP A 12 20.22 6.06 -10.06
C ASP A 12 19.96 6.74 -8.71
N ILE A 13 19.35 6.01 -7.76
CA ILE A 13 19.25 6.39 -6.35
C ILE A 13 20.45 5.79 -5.62
N LEU A 14 21.28 6.65 -5.04
CA LEU A 14 22.48 6.24 -4.30
C LEU A 14 22.25 6.50 -2.81
N ILE A 15 22.53 5.50 -1.98
CA ILE A 15 22.45 5.57 -0.52
C ILE A 15 23.81 5.19 0.03
N ASP A 16 24.40 6.02 0.88
CA ASP A 16 25.67 5.71 1.55
C ASP A 16 25.48 5.14 2.95
N ASP A 17 26.56 4.61 3.54
CA ASP A 17 26.56 4.03 4.90
C ASP A 17 26.22 5.06 6.00
N SER A 18 26.21 6.35 5.68
CA SER A 18 25.81 7.43 6.57
C SER A 18 24.34 7.85 6.42
N ASN A 19 23.54 7.05 5.70
CA ASN A 19 22.13 7.30 5.37
C ASN A 19 21.88 8.57 4.55
N LYS A 20 22.86 9.04 3.76
CA LYS A 20 22.62 10.13 2.81
C LYS A 20 22.09 9.56 1.51
N VAL A 21 21.06 10.21 0.97
CA VAL A 21 20.43 9.85 -0.30
C VAL A 21 20.80 10.88 -1.35
N MET A 22 21.26 10.41 -2.51
CA MET A 22 21.55 11.24 -3.68
C MET A 22 20.80 10.73 -4.90
N LEU A 23 20.16 11.64 -5.63
CA LEU A 23 19.55 11.35 -6.92
C LEU A 23 20.52 11.77 -8.03
N LYS A 24 20.98 10.79 -8.82
CA LYS A 24 22.08 10.99 -9.76
C LYS A 24 21.75 11.92 -10.93
N ARG A 25 20.47 12.01 -11.33
CA ARG A 25 20.04 12.87 -12.44
C ARG A 25 19.27 14.08 -11.91
N SER A 26 19.60 15.26 -12.42
CA SER A 26 18.84 16.47 -12.12
C SER A 26 17.39 16.33 -12.61
N GLY A 27 16.42 16.67 -11.75
CA GLY A 27 14.98 16.54 -12.01
C GLY A 27 14.38 15.19 -11.62
N MET A 28 15.15 14.24 -11.08
CA MET A 28 14.57 13.06 -10.44
C MET A 28 13.81 13.45 -9.16
N GLU A 29 12.73 12.74 -8.90
CA GLU A 29 11.92 12.88 -7.70
C GLU A 29 11.64 11.50 -7.09
N LEU A 30 11.54 11.45 -5.76
CA LEU A 30 11.11 10.26 -5.04
C LEU A 30 9.61 10.37 -4.77
N ASP A 31 8.86 9.36 -5.16
CA ASP A 31 7.48 9.16 -4.75
C ASP A 31 7.41 7.90 -3.86
N LEU A 32 7.10 8.11 -2.58
CA LEU A 32 6.93 7.04 -1.60
C LEU A 32 5.46 6.67 -1.39
N GLY A 33 4.55 7.15 -2.24
CA GLY A 33 3.11 6.93 -2.11
C GLY A 33 2.72 5.46 -2.09
N GLY A 34 3.49 4.60 -2.76
CA GLY A 34 3.31 3.14 -2.78
C GLY A 34 4.07 2.38 -1.68
N ILE A 35 4.57 3.03 -0.63
CA ILE A 35 5.22 2.35 0.52
C ILE A 35 4.98 3.06 1.87
N ALA A 36 4.77 4.38 1.84
CA ALA A 36 4.74 5.23 3.03
C ALA A 36 3.62 4.87 4.02
N LYS A 37 2.44 4.47 3.54
CA LYS A 37 1.34 4.03 4.42
C LYS A 37 1.71 2.76 5.17
N GLY A 38 2.32 1.80 4.46
CA GLY A 38 2.80 0.55 5.05
C GLY A 38 3.84 0.80 6.13
N TYR A 39 4.85 1.62 5.83
CA TYR A 39 5.87 2.03 6.80
C TYR A 39 5.25 2.72 8.04
N ALA A 40 4.38 3.71 7.84
CA ALA A 40 3.76 4.44 8.96
C ALA A 40 2.89 3.52 9.83
N SER A 41 2.12 2.63 9.21
CA SER A 41 1.29 1.66 9.93
C SER A 41 2.15 0.70 10.76
N SER A 42 3.23 0.17 10.18
CA SER A 42 4.20 -0.67 10.89
C SER A 42 4.82 0.08 12.09
N LYS A 43 5.20 1.35 11.94
CA LYS A 43 5.75 2.16 13.05
C LYS A 43 4.75 2.41 14.16
N VAL A 44 3.49 2.64 13.83
CA VAL A 44 2.42 2.76 14.84
C VAL A 44 2.24 1.42 15.56
N LYS A 45 2.26 0.30 14.84
CA LYS A 45 2.17 -1.05 15.44
C LYS A 45 3.32 -1.30 16.41
N GLU A 46 4.55 -1.07 15.99
CA GLU A 46 5.76 -1.19 16.83
C GLU A 46 5.60 -0.39 18.11
N TYR A 47 5.24 0.90 18.00
CA TYR A 47 5.08 1.79 19.15
C TYR A 47 3.98 1.33 20.12
N LEU A 48 2.83 0.87 19.62
CA LEU A 48 1.75 0.37 20.47
C LEU A 48 2.16 -0.91 21.21
N VAL A 49 2.88 -1.82 20.55
CA VAL A 49 3.42 -3.03 21.18
C VAL A 49 4.43 -2.67 22.27
N GLU A 50 5.30 -1.69 22.05
CA GLU A 50 6.23 -1.17 23.07
C GLU A 50 5.52 -0.60 24.30
N LEU A 51 4.32 -0.03 24.12
CA LEU A 51 3.46 0.44 25.21
C LEU A 51 2.68 -0.68 25.92
N GLY A 52 2.83 -1.94 25.50
CA GLY A 52 2.13 -3.09 26.08
C GLY A 52 0.68 -3.25 25.59
N VAL A 53 0.33 -2.68 24.43
CA VAL A 53 -0.99 -2.92 23.82
C VAL A 53 -1.01 -4.33 23.24
N GLU A 54 -1.98 -5.14 23.69
CA GLU A 54 -2.12 -6.55 23.28
C GLU A 54 -3.25 -6.78 22.26
N SER A 55 -4.10 -5.78 22.00
CA SER A 55 -5.26 -5.92 21.12
C SER A 55 -5.60 -4.58 20.46
N ALA A 56 -5.38 -4.49 19.14
CA ALA A 56 -5.71 -3.29 18.37
C ALA A 56 -5.86 -3.58 16.87
N ILE A 57 -6.59 -2.69 16.20
CA ILE A 57 -6.59 -2.56 14.74
C ILE A 57 -6.06 -1.17 14.36
N ILE A 58 -5.07 -1.15 13.50
CA ILE A 58 -4.53 0.07 12.90
C ILE A 58 -5.01 0.08 11.45
N ASN A 59 -5.63 1.19 11.03
CA ASN A 59 -6.13 1.36 9.67
C ASN A 59 -5.66 2.70 9.11
N LEU A 60 -4.70 2.66 8.18
CA LEU A 60 -4.23 3.83 7.45
C LEU A 60 -4.70 3.77 6.00
N GLY A 61 -5.91 4.28 5.76
CA GLY A 61 -6.47 4.40 4.41
C GLY A 61 -6.68 3.06 3.71
N GLY A 62 -7.02 2.00 4.47
CA GLY A 62 -7.20 0.65 3.96
C GLY A 62 -6.02 -0.29 4.22
N ASN A 63 -4.85 0.24 4.60
CA ASN A 63 -3.75 -0.57 5.13
C ASN A 63 -4.08 -1.00 6.55
N ILE A 64 -4.24 -2.30 6.77
CA ILE A 64 -4.59 -2.85 8.06
C ILE A 64 -3.35 -3.49 8.70
N ASP A 65 -3.05 -3.11 9.94
CA ASP A 65 -2.16 -3.85 10.85
C ASP A 65 -2.95 -4.29 12.09
N LEU A 66 -2.79 -5.55 12.46
CA LEU A 66 -3.45 -6.13 13.63
C LEU A 66 -2.43 -6.42 14.73
N ILE A 67 -2.86 -6.14 15.95
CA ILE A 67 -2.20 -6.55 17.20
C ILE A 67 -3.15 -7.51 17.91
N GLY A 68 -2.63 -8.70 18.23
CA GLY A 68 -3.32 -9.77 18.89
C GLY A 68 -4.62 -10.19 18.21
N SER A 69 -5.61 -10.42 19.05
CA SER A 69 -6.97 -10.83 18.70
C SER A 69 -7.97 -9.97 19.46
N LYS A 70 -9.26 -10.08 19.13
CA LYS A 70 -10.34 -9.50 19.94
C LYS A 70 -10.43 -10.20 21.30
N PRO A 71 -11.14 -9.60 22.28
CA PRO A 71 -11.40 -10.28 23.55
C PRO A 71 -11.89 -11.71 23.35
N LYS A 72 -11.43 -12.62 24.22
CA LYS A 72 -11.71 -14.07 24.16
C LYS A 72 -11.01 -14.80 22.99
N GLY A 73 -9.99 -14.22 22.38
CA GLY A 73 -9.16 -14.91 21.37
C GLY A 73 -9.77 -14.95 19.97
N VAL A 74 -10.84 -14.20 19.72
CA VAL A 74 -11.56 -14.21 18.43
C VAL A 74 -10.79 -13.37 17.41
N GLY A 75 -10.64 -13.85 16.18
CA GLY A 75 -9.89 -13.11 15.19
C GLY A 75 -10.52 -11.80 14.74
N TRP A 76 -9.67 -10.91 14.24
CA TRP A 76 -10.13 -9.70 13.59
C TRP A 76 -10.76 -10.04 12.26
N ARG A 77 -12.00 -9.57 12.07
CA ARG A 77 -12.72 -9.72 10.81
C ARG A 77 -12.38 -8.53 9.93
N VAL A 78 -11.57 -8.75 8.91
CA VAL A 78 -11.10 -7.72 7.99
C VAL A 78 -11.72 -7.97 6.62
N GLY A 79 -12.46 -6.99 6.11
CA GLY A 79 -13.11 -7.08 4.81
C GLY A 79 -12.15 -6.73 3.67
N ILE A 80 -12.23 -7.48 2.58
CA ILE A 80 -11.62 -7.10 1.30
C ILE A 80 -12.70 -6.40 0.49
N GLN A 81 -12.49 -5.13 0.16
CA GLN A 81 -13.47 -4.34 -0.58
C GLN A 81 -13.76 -4.98 -1.94
N HIS A 82 -15.04 -5.01 -2.33
CA HIS A 82 -15.40 -5.41 -3.67
C HIS A 82 -14.98 -4.31 -4.66
N PRO A 83 -14.13 -4.61 -5.66
CA PRO A 83 -13.45 -3.58 -6.44
C PRO A 83 -14.33 -2.85 -7.47
N ARG A 84 -15.58 -3.27 -7.60
CA ARG A 84 -16.57 -2.75 -8.56
C ARG A 84 -17.92 -2.41 -7.93
N GLU A 85 -18.03 -2.50 -6.62
CA GLU A 85 -19.23 -2.06 -5.89
C GLU A 85 -18.92 -0.82 -5.05
N ASP A 86 -19.97 -0.22 -4.51
CA ASP A 86 -19.87 0.92 -3.62
C ASP A 86 -19.01 0.62 -2.40
N ARG A 87 -18.35 1.66 -1.89
CA ARG A 87 -17.49 1.55 -0.71
C ARG A 87 -18.27 0.98 0.48
N GLY A 88 -17.67 0.02 1.17
CA GLY A 88 -18.29 -0.71 2.27
C GLY A 88 -18.88 -2.07 1.86
N LYS A 89 -19.02 -2.34 0.55
CA LYS A 89 -19.28 -3.69 0.04
C LYS A 89 -17.97 -4.48 -0.03
N TYR A 90 -18.01 -5.74 0.37
CA TYR A 90 -16.83 -6.59 0.45
C TYR A 90 -17.05 -7.86 -0.37
N ILE A 91 -16.01 -8.28 -1.10
CA ILE A 91 -16.01 -9.55 -1.83
C ILE A 91 -15.74 -10.73 -0.90
N GLY A 92 -15.13 -10.46 0.25
CA GLY A 92 -14.81 -11.47 1.25
C GLY A 92 -14.41 -10.85 2.58
N ILE A 93 -14.41 -11.67 3.62
CA ILE A 93 -13.92 -11.31 4.95
C ILE A 93 -12.91 -12.37 5.36
N LEU A 94 -11.76 -11.93 5.86
CA LEU A 94 -10.76 -12.78 6.47
C LEU A 94 -10.81 -12.64 7.98
N GLU A 95 -10.59 -13.73 8.69
CA GLU A 95 -10.35 -13.73 10.13
C GLU A 95 -8.85 -13.85 10.38
N LEU A 96 -8.25 -12.81 10.95
CA LEU A 96 -6.79 -12.66 11.07
C LEU A 96 -6.39 -12.25 12.51
N ASN A 97 -5.20 -12.69 12.93
CA ASN A 97 -4.57 -12.35 14.20
C ASN A 97 -3.11 -11.99 13.94
N ASP A 98 -2.60 -10.90 14.52
CA ASP A 98 -1.18 -10.50 14.41
C ASP A 98 -0.64 -10.45 12.97
N LYS A 99 -1.49 -10.05 12.01
CA LYS A 99 -1.16 -9.90 10.58
C LYS A 99 -1.43 -8.50 10.08
N SER A 100 -0.89 -8.20 8.92
CA SER A 100 -1.34 -7.08 8.09
C SER A 100 -2.24 -7.57 6.95
N LEU A 101 -3.08 -6.67 6.45
CA LEU A 101 -3.79 -6.83 5.18
C LEU A 101 -3.73 -5.51 4.42
N VAL A 102 -3.04 -5.52 3.29
CA VAL A 102 -2.88 -4.34 2.41
C VAL A 102 -3.51 -4.67 1.07
N SER A 103 -4.20 -3.71 0.46
CA SER A 103 -4.82 -3.89 -0.85
C SER A 103 -4.49 -2.73 -1.78
N SER A 104 -4.14 -3.08 -3.01
CA SER A 104 -3.89 -2.15 -4.11
C SER A 104 -4.84 -2.47 -5.25
N GLY A 105 -5.44 -1.43 -5.86
CA GLY A 105 -6.42 -1.62 -6.91
C GLY A 105 -6.65 -0.39 -7.78
N ASP A 106 -7.11 -0.63 -9.00
CA ASP A 106 -7.34 0.40 -10.02
C ASP A 106 -8.54 1.32 -9.73
N TYR A 107 -9.29 1.03 -8.67
CA TYR A 107 -10.54 1.71 -8.28
C TYR A 107 -10.38 2.64 -7.08
N GLU A 108 -9.23 2.64 -6.39
CA GLU A 108 -9.03 3.50 -5.22
C GLU A 108 -8.84 4.98 -5.61
N ARG A 109 -8.07 5.24 -6.67
CA ARG A 109 -7.83 6.58 -7.23
C ARG A 109 -7.71 6.50 -8.74
N PHE A 110 -8.63 7.15 -9.43
CA PHE A 110 -8.67 7.23 -10.88
C PHE A 110 -9.48 8.44 -11.35
N PHE A 111 -9.33 8.78 -12.62
CA PHE A 111 -10.26 9.64 -13.36
C PHE A 111 -10.69 8.95 -14.66
N ILE A 112 -11.71 9.48 -15.31
CA ILE A 112 -12.20 8.99 -16.61
C ILE A 112 -12.11 10.13 -17.61
N GLU A 113 -11.47 9.87 -18.74
CA GLU A 113 -11.36 10.79 -19.87
C GLU A 113 -11.67 9.98 -21.14
N ASP A 114 -12.59 10.47 -21.97
CA ASP A 114 -13.06 9.80 -23.19
C ASP A 114 -13.48 8.33 -22.98
N GLY A 115 -14.07 8.03 -21.83
CA GLY A 115 -14.50 6.66 -21.46
C GLY A 115 -13.36 5.73 -21.03
N ILE A 116 -12.12 6.21 -21.00
CA ILE A 116 -10.95 5.46 -20.55
C ILE A 116 -10.67 5.80 -19.08
N ARG A 117 -10.49 4.76 -18.26
CA ARG A 117 -10.10 4.91 -16.85
C ARG A 117 -8.58 5.04 -16.73
N TYR A 118 -8.13 6.11 -16.07
CA TYR A 118 -6.73 6.34 -15.74
C TYR A 118 -6.54 6.28 -14.23
N HIS A 119 -5.91 5.22 -13.73
CA HIS A 119 -5.69 5.01 -12.29
C HIS A 119 -4.25 5.34 -11.86
N HIS A 120 -4.05 5.51 -10.56
CA HIS A 120 -2.79 5.96 -9.97
C HIS A 120 -1.61 4.96 -10.04
N ILE A 121 -1.87 3.66 -10.23
CA ILE A 121 -0.81 2.64 -10.35
C ILE A 121 -0.21 2.66 -11.77
N LEU A 122 1.00 3.17 -11.92
CA LEU A 122 1.65 3.33 -13.23
C LEU A 122 2.53 2.13 -13.60
N ASP A 123 2.51 1.75 -14.88
CA ASP A 123 3.53 0.90 -15.47
C ASP A 123 4.76 1.76 -15.81
N VAL A 124 5.90 1.47 -15.18
CA VAL A 124 7.15 2.23 -15.35
C VAL A 124 7.70 2.17 -16.79
N LYS A 125 7.41 1.09 -17.53
CA LYS A 125 7.85 0.93 -18.93
C LYS A 125 7.01 1.75 -19.88
N SER A 126 5.70 1.88 -19.64
CA SER A 126 4.81 2.68 -20.51
C SER A 126 4.74 4.14 -20.08
N GLY A 127 4.83 4.42 -18.78
CA GLY A 127 4.58 5.72 -18.15
C GLY A 127 3.08 6.02 -17.95
N PHE A 128 2.20 5.07 -18.26
CA PHE A 128 0.75 5.17 -18.15
C PHE A 128 0.22 4.23 -17.07
N PRO A 129 -1.05 4.39 -16.63
CA PRO A 129 -1.70 3.44 -15.74
C PRO A 129 -1.58 2.01 -16.29
N ARG A 130 -1.29 1.05 -15.41
CA ARG A 130 -1.17 -0.37 -15.79
C ARG A 130 -2.49 -0.85 -16.41
N ASN A 131 -2.47 -1.21 -17.69
CA ASN A 131 -3.60 -1.88 -18.32
C ASN A 131 -3.47 -3.40 -18.15
N GLY A 132 -4.46 -4.07 -17.56
CA GLY A 132 -4.45 -5.53 -17.41
C GLY A 132 -5.66 -6.10 -16.68
N GLU A 133 -5.73 -7.43 -16.62
CA GLU A 133 -6.90 -8.16 -16.09
C GLU A 133 -7.01 -8.14 -14.55
N ILE A 134 -5.93 -7.78 -13.85
CA ILE A 134 -5.90 -7.72 -12.39
C ILE A 134 -6.47 -6.37 -11.95
N ILE A 135 -7.65 -6.44 -11.33
CA ILE A 135 -8.36 -5.28 -10.79
C ILE A 135 -7.80 -4.86 -9.41
N SER A 136 -7.49 -5.86 -8.59
CA SER A 136 -7.06 -5.68 -7.20
C SER A 136 -6.12 -6.81 -6.79
N ALA A 137 -5.16 -6.50 -5.93
CA ALA A 137 -4.38 -7.48 -5.19
C ALA A 137 -4.43 -7.15 -3.70
N SER A 138 -4.55 -8.18 -2.87
CA SER A 138 -4.52 -8.07 -1.41
C SER A 138 -3.42 -8.98 -0.87
N ILE A 139 -2.55 -8.46 -0.02
CA ILE A 139 -1.42 -9.20 0.56
C ILE A 139 -1.63 -9.30 2.08
N ILE A 140 -1.49 -10.52 2.60
CA ILE A 140 -1.44 -10.79 4.03
C ILE A 140 0.03 -10.91 4.42
N GLY A 141 0.51 -10.02 5.29
CA GLY A 141 1.91 -9.96 5.70
C GLY A 141 2.09 -10.06 7.21
N SER A 142 3.35 -10.04 7.66
CA SER A 142 3.66 -9.89 9.08
C SER A 142 3.54 -8.42 9.55
N SER A 143 3.71 -7.49 8.61
CA SER A 143 3.64 -6.04 8.81
C SER A 143 3.07 -5.36 7.56
N SER A 144 2.49 -4.17 7.65
CA SER A 144 1.95 -3.49 6.46
C SER A 144 3.03 -3.06 5.47
N ILE A 145 4.27 -2.83 5.91
CA ILE A 145 5.36 -2.46 5.00
C ILE A 145 5.71 -3.60 4.03
N GLU A 146 5.58 -4.87 4.44
CA GLU A 146 5.82 -6.03 3.55
C GLU A 146 4.70 -6.22 2.53
N GLY A 147 3.50 -5.74 2.83
CA GLY A 147 2.30 -5.95 2.01
C GLY A 147 2.01 -4.83 1.01
N GLU A 148 2.68 -3.68 1.12
CA GLU A 148 2.56 -2.57 0.18
C GLU A 148 3.55 -2.71 -0.98
#